data_AF-A0A377FP85-F1
#
_entry.id   AF-A0A377FP85-F1
#
_cell.length_a   1.000
_cell.length_b   1.000
_cell.length_c   1.000
_cell.angle_alpha   90.00
_cell.angle_beta   90.00
_cell.angle_gamma   90.00
#
_symmetry.space_group_name_H-M   'P 1'
#
loop_
_entity.id
_entity.type
_entity.pdbx_description
1 polymer ?
#
loop_
_entity_poly.entity_id
_entity_poly.type
_entity_poly.pdbx_seq_one_letter_code
_entity_poly.pdbx_strand_id
1 'polypeptide(L)'
;MNSFTYKEYSGINKLYLKIIEVKNGYGDNRWLTFKQIQDKGYHLQKGAKGAKVEYYIPYDNKEKKWISFDEYNKYSRDPEFDDERFSLKQRIYTVFNASLIDGIE
;
A
#
# COMPACT_ATOMS: atom_id res chain seq x y z
N MET A 1 -5.95 1.47 9.67
CA MET A 1 -6.81 1.56 8.48
C MET A 1 -6.08 2.26 7.34
N ASN A 2 -6.20 1.81 6.08
CA ASN A 2 -5.90 2.69 4.94
C ASN A 2 -7.17 3.53 4.72
N SER A 3 -7.17 4.75 5.23
CA SER A 3 -8.38 5.59 5.34
C SER A 3 -9.03 5.93 4.02
N PHE A 4 -8.31 5.74 2.92
CA PHE A 4 -8.75 6.18 1.61
C PHE A 4 -9.22 5.05 0.70
N THR A 5 -8.65 3.85 0.84
CA THR A 5 -9.17 2.68 0.14
C THR A 5 -10.27 1.95 0.92
N TYR A 6 -10.54 2.38 2.16
CA TYR A 6 -11.36 1.67 3.16
C TYR A 6 -10.91 0.22 3.40
N LYS A 7 -9.73 -0.15 2.92
CA LYS A 7 -9.14 -1.47 3.12
C LYS A 7 -8.24 -1.41 4.34
N GLU A 8 -8.44 -2.35 5.25
CA GLU A 8 -7.47 -2.53 6.32
C GLU A 8 -6.15 -3.07 5.75
N TYR A 9 -5.03 -2.62 6.33
CA TYR A 9 -3.79 -3.38 6.16
C TYR A 9 -4.01 -4.78 6.73
N SER A 10 -3.46 -5.79 6.08
CA SER A 10 -3.54 -7.18 6.50
C SER A 10 -2.14 -7.76 6.75
N GLY A 11 -2.11 -8.91 7.43
CA GLY A 11 -0.87 -9.67 7.68
C GLY A 11 0.21 -8.84 8.36
N ILE A 12 1.45 -8.99 7.88
CA ILE A 12 2.63 -8.38 8.49
C ILE A 12 2.59 -6.85 8.46
N ASN A 13 2.01 -6.24 7.42
CA ASN A 13 1.88 -4.78 7.34
C ASN A 13 0.98 -4.25 8.47
N LYS A 14 -0.10 -4.96 8.82
CA LYS A 14 -0.98 -4.56 9.93
C LYS A 14 -0.22 -4.56 11.26
N LEU A 15 0.49 -5.65 11.54
CA LEU A 15 1.27 -5.80 12.76
C LEU A 15 2.39 -4.76 12.84
N TYR A 16 3.15 -4.60 11.76
CA TYR A 16 4.26 -3.65 11.65
C TYR A 16 3.80 -2.21 11.89
N LEU A 17 2.73 -1.78 11.21
CA LEU A 17 2.20 -0.42 11.38
C LEU A 17 1.66 -0.19 12.79
N LYS A 18 1.04 -1.21 13.42
CA LYS A 18 0.59 -1.09 14.82
C LYS A 18 1.77 -0.93 15.78
N ILE A 19 2.87 -1.64 15.57
CA ILE A 19 4.09 -1.49 16.37
C ILE A 19 4.64 -0.06 16.22
N ILE A 20 4.66 0.49 15.01
CA ILE A 20 5.14 1.87 14.78
C ILE A 20 4.22 2.89 15.43
N GLU A 21 2.90 2.71 15.31
CA GLU A 21 1.89 3.56 15.96
C GLU A 21 2.12 3.64 17.46
N VAL A 22 2.27 2.49 18.12
CA VAL A 22 2.52 2.40 19.57
C VAL A 22 3.88 2.99 19.93
N LYS A 23 4.94 2.62 19.20
CA LYS A 23 6.31 3.08 19.48
C LYS A 23 6.47 4.60 19.40
N ASN A 24 5.76 5.25 18.47
CA ASN A 24 5.84 6.70 18.28
C ASN A 24 4.69 7.47 18.96
N GLY A 25 3.78 6.78 19.65
CA GLY A 25 2.68 7.42 20.38
C GLY A 25 1.68 8.14 19.49
N TYR A 26 1.48 7.69 18.25
CA TYR A 26 0.66 8.42 17.26
C TYR A 26 -0.83 8.46 17.61
N GLY A 27 -1.37 7.46 18.30
CA GLY A 27 -2.78 7.42 18.72
C GLY A 27 -3.81 7.27 17.59
N ASP A 28 -3.41 7.43 16.33
CA ASP A 28 -4.25 7.27 15.15
C ASP A 28 -3.84 6.01 14.36
N ASN A 29 -4.80 5.16 14.02
CA ASN A 29 -4.55 3.92 13.28
C ASN A 29 -4.52 4.12 11.75
N ARG A 30 -4.75 5.35 11.27
CA ARG A 30 -4.85 5.72 9.86
C ARG A 30 -3.48 5.98 9.24
N TRP A 31 -3.25 5.42 8.06
CA TRP A 31 -1.99 5.57 7.32
C TRP A 31 -2.23 5.87 5.84
N LEU A 32 -1.53 6.89 5.33
CA LEU A 32 -1.70 7.42 3.97
C LEU A 32 -0.36 7.53 3.25
N THR A 33 -0.32 7.24 1.96
CA THR A 33 0.84 7.55 1.10
C THR A 33 0.92 9.05 0.84
N PHE A 34 2.10 9.56 0.51
CA PHE A 34 2.28 10.98 0.16
C PHE A 34 1.34 11.43 -0.97
N LYS A 35 1.15 10.59 -1.99
CA LYS A 35 0.23 10.88 -3.08
C LYS A 35 -1.21 11.05 -2.59
N GLN A 36 -1.70 10.18 -1.70
CA GLN A 36 -3.05 10.31 -1.14
C GLN A 36 -3.21 11.59 -0.32
N ILE A 37 -2.16 12.02 0.40
CA ILE A 37 -2.15 13.30 1.14
C ILE A 37 -2.30 14.46 0.16
N GLN A 38 -1.51 14.49 -0.92
CA GLN A 38 -1.55 15.54 -1.93
C GLN A 38 -2.86 15.58 -2.71
N ASP A 39 -3.36 14.42 -3.16
CA ASP A 39 -4.60 14.32 -3.93
C ASP A 39 -5.82 14.83 -3.14
N LYS A 40 -5.72 14.89 -1.81
CA LYS A 40 -6.73 15.43 -0.90
C LYS A 40 -6.52 16.89 -0.49
N GLY A 41 -5.41 17.50 -0.89
CA GLY A 41 -5.04 18.85 -0.45
C GLY A 41 -4.65 18.93 1.02
N TYR A 42 -4.34 17.80 1.67
CA TYR A 42 -3.82 17.77 3.03
C TYR A 42 -2.35 18.16 3.05
N HIS A 43 -1.84 18.54 4.23
CA HIS A 43 -0.45 18.93 4.40
C HIS A 43 0.31 17.94 5.27
N LEU A 44 1.40 17.37 4.76
CA LEU A 44 2.29 16.54 5.57
C LEU A 44 3.20 17.45 6.41
N GLN A 45 3.23 17.26 7.72
CA GLN A 45 4.06 18.05 8.62
C GLN A 45 5.55 17.97 8.27
N LYS A 46 6.26 19.10 8.40
CA LYS A 46 7.69 19.18 8.11
C LYS A 46 8.48 18.26 9.05
N GLY A 47 9.31 17.40 8.47
CA GLY A 47 10.13 16.44 9.22
C GLY A 47 9.42 15.12 9.56
N ALA A 48 8.17 14.94 9.12
CA ALA A 48 7.44 13.68 9.28
C ALA A 48 8.22 12.49 8.69
N LYS A 49 8.26 11.40 9.44
CA LYS A 49 8.94 10.15 9.04
C LYS A 49 7.91 9.12 8.60
N GLY A 50 8.06 8.63 7.38
CA GLY A 50 7.20 7.58 6.85
C GLY A 50 7.63 6.18 7.28
N ALA A 51 6.67 5.27 7.38
CA ALA A 51 6.87 3.84 7.51
C ALA A 51 6.83 3.17 6.14
N LYS A 52 7.55 2.05 5.96
CA LYS A 52 7.55 1.28 4.71
C LYS A 52 6.60 0.10 4.81
N VAL A 53 5.72 -0.05 3.82
CA VAL A 53 4.86 -1.23 3.66
C VAL A 53 5.17 -1.91 2.34
N GLU A 54 5.02 -3.22 2.33
CA GLU A 54 5.44 -4.06 1.21
C GLU A 54 4.27 -4.87 0.67
N TYR A 55 4.17 -4.95 -0.65
CA TYR A 55 3.19 -5.76 -1.34
C TYR A 55 3.87 -6.57 -2.43
N TYR A 56 3.47 -7.83 -2.56
CA TYR A 56 3.80 -8.67 -3.70
C TYR A 56 2.63 -8.58 -4.67
N ILE A 57 2.88 -8.04 -5.86
CA ILE A 57 1.85 -7.77 -6.86
C ILE A 57 2.23 -8.51 -8.14
N PRO A 58 1.27 -9.18 -8.81
CA PRO A 58 1.53 -9.77 -10.11
C PRO A 58 1.99 -8.73 -11.13
N TYR A 59 3.01 -9.10 -11.90
CA TYR A 59 3.58 -8.30 -12.97
C TYR A 59 3.57 -9.10 -14.26
N ASP A 60 2.94 -8.54 -15.28
CA ASP A 60 2.96 -9.07 -16.64
C ASP A 60 4.31 -8.74 -17.28
N ASN A 61 5.17 -9.74 -17.43
CA ASN A 61 6.51 -9.55 -18.00
C ASN A 61 6.46 -9.23 -19.49
N LYS A 62 5.42 -9.69 -20.21
CA LYS A 62 5.24 -9.45 -21.64
C LYS A 62 4.80 -8.01 -21.90
N GLU A 63 3.74 -7.57 -21.23
CA GLU A 63 3.18 -6.22 -21.39
C GLU A 63 3.89 -5.17 -20.50
N LYS A 64 4.83 -5.60 -19.66
CA LYS A 64 5.61 -4.78 -18.74
C LYS A 64 4.75 -3.92 -17.81
N LYS A 65 3.66 -4.48 -17.30
CA LYS A 65 2.69 -3.77 -16.44
C LYS A 65 2.35 -4.53 -15.18
N TRP A 66 2.01 -3.79 -14.13
CA TRP A 66 1.42 -4.34 -12.90
C TRP A 66 -0.04 -4.69 -13.17
N ILE A 67 -0.49 -5.83 -12.66
CA ILE A 67 -1.90 -6.24 -12.74
C ILE A 67 -2.40 -6.64 -11.36
N SER A 68 -3.72 -6.56 -11.16
CA SER A 68 -4.36 -7.07 -9.95
C SER A 68 -4.34 -8.60 -9.90
N PHE A 69 -4.52 -9.16 -8.71
CA PHE A 69 -4.74 -10.60 -8.56
C PHE A 69 -6.02 -11.07 -9.26
N ASP A 70 -7.05 -10.23 -9.35
CA ASP A 70 -8.28 -10.57 -10.08
C ASP A 70 -8.04 -10.68 -11.58
N GLU A 71 -7.21 -9.81 -12.16
CA GLU A 71 -6.77 -9.92 -13.54
C GLU A 71 -5.88 -11.15 -13.76
N TYR A 72 -4.91 -11.39 -12.87
CA TYR A 72 -4.08 -12.60 -12.92
C TYR A 72 -4.94 -13.89 -12.88
N ASN A 73 -5.92 -13.95 -11.98
CA ASN A 73 -6.85 -15.08 -11.85
C ASN A 73 -7.74 -15.29 -13.09
N LYS A 74 -7.90 -14.28 -13.96
CA LYS A 74 -8.58 -14.45 -15.24
C LYS A 74 -7.64 -15.12 -16.26
N TYR A 75 -6.37 -14.70 -16.31
CA TYR A 75 -5.37 -15.35 -17.17
C TYR A 75 -5.10 -16.79 -16.76
N SER A 76 -4.95 -17.08 -15.46
CA SER A 76 -4.60 -18.43 -14.99
C SER A 76 -5.67 -19.50 -15.21
N ARG A 77 -6.89 -19.10 -15.59
CA ARG A 77 -7.98 -20.01 -15.96
C ARG A 77 -8.03 -20.31 -17.46
N ASP A 78 -7.22 -19.62 -18.26
CA ASP A 78 -7.08 -19.88 -19.68
C ASP A 78 -6.29 -21.19 -19.88
N PRO A 79 -6.79 -22.17 -20.67
CA PRO A 79 -6.05 -23.38 -20.99
C PRO A 79 -4.69 -23.14 -21.67
N GLU A 80 -4.51 -21.99 -22.34
CA GLU A 80 -3.24 -21.57 -22.96
C GLU A 80 -2.38 -20.71 -22.02
N PHE A 81 -2.66 -20.71 -20.72
CA PHE A 81 -1.92 -19.91 -19.75
C PHE A 81 -0.43 -20.28 -19.71
N ASP A 82 0.39 -19.27 -19.98
CA ASP A 82 1.84 -19.32 -19.81
C ASP A 82 2.21 -18.80 -18.41
N ASP A 83 2.61 -19.72 -17.51
CA ASP A 83 2.98 -19.39 -16.14
C ASP A 83 4.27 -18.56 -16.07
N GLU A 84 5.13 -18.59 -17.10
CA GLU A 84 6.37 -17.79 -17.14
C GLU A 84 6.09 -16.32 -17.50
N ARG A 85 4.92 -16.02 -18.10
CA ARG A 85 4.53 -14.65 -18.45
C ARG A 85 4.42 -13.75 -17.23
N PHE A 86 4.01 -14.29 -16.09
CA PHE A 86 3.72 -13.51 -14.90
C PHE A 86 4.72 -13.80 -13.79
N SER A 87 5.03 -12.77 -13.02
CA SER A 87 5.87 -12.92 -11.83
C SER A 87 5.32 -12.09 -10.68
N LEU A 88 5.49 -12.57 -9.45
CA LEU A 88 5.24 -11.75 -8.27
C LEU A 88 6.45 -10.84 -8.03
N LYS A 89 6.22 -9.54 -8.13
CA LYS A 89 7.25 -8.54 -7.85
C LYS A 89 6.90 -7.73 -6.61
N GLN A 90 7.93 -7.42 -5.84
CA GLN A 90 7.84 -6.59 -4.65
C GLN A 90 7.56 -5.14 -5.03
N ARG A 91 6.66 -4.49 -4.30
CA ARG A 91 6.43 -3.06 -4.36
C ARG A 91 6.36 -2.48 -2.95
N ILE A 92 7.24 -1.54 -2.69
CA ILE A 92 7.35 -0.86 -1.40
C ILE A 92 6.68 0.50 -1.51
N TYR A 93 5.86 0.84 -0.53
CA TYR A 93 5.27 2.17 -0.40
C TYR A 93 5.69 2.79 0.92
N THR A 94 5.90 4.11 0.88
CA THR A 94 6.07 4.91 2.09
C THR A 94 4.72 5.48 2.49
N VAL A 95 4.32 5.22 3.74
CA VAL A 95 3.07 5.69 4.34
C VAL A 95 3.34 6.51 5.58
N PHE A 96 2.52 7.51 5.82
CA PHE A 96 2.60 8.43 6.93
C PHE A 96 1.37 8.26 7.80
N ASN A 97 1.56 8.33 9.12
CA ASN A 97 0.46 8.27 10.05
C ASN A 97 -0.39 9.55 9.95
N ALA A 98 -1.72 9.42 10.10
CA ALA A 98 -2.65 10.56 10.06
C ALA A 98 -2.35 11.65 11.09
N SER A 99 -1.80 11.30 12.26
CA SER A 99 -1.35 12.28 13.27
C SER A 99 -0.27 13.26 12.77
N LEU A 100 0.41 12.92 11.67
CA LEU A 100 1.45 13.74 11.05
C LEU A 100 0.93 14.57 9.86
N ILE A 101 -0.38 14.58 9.65
CA ILE A 101 -1.03 15.18 8.48
C ILE A 101 -2.02 16.24 8.95
N ASP A 102 -1.83 17.48 8.52
CA ASP A 102 -2.73 18.58 8.83
C ASP A 102 -3.89 18.63 7.82
N GLY A 103 -5.09 18.95 8.31
CA GLY A 103 -6.31 19.05 7.51
C GLY A 103 -7.06 17.73 7.30
N ILE A 104 -6.61 16.64 7.93
CA ILE A 104 -7.32 15.36 7.92
C ILE A 104 -8.44 15.34 8.97
N GLU A 105 -9.64 14.87 8.58
CA GLU A 105 -10.80 14.65 9.46
C GLU A 105 -10.99 13.14 9.71
#